data_AF-A0A7C4YYS7-F1
#
_entry.id   AF-A0A7C4YYS7-F1
#
_cell.length_a   1.000
_cell.length_b   1.000
_cell.length_c   1.000
_cell.angle_alpha   90.00
_cell.angle_beta   90.00
_cell.angle_gamma   90.00
#
_symmetry.space_group_name_H-M   'P 1'
#
loop_
_entity.id
_entity.type
_entity.pdbx_description
1 polymer ?
#
loop_
_entity_poly.entity_id
_entity_poly.type
_entity_poly.pdbx_seq_one_letter_code
_entity_poly.pdbx_strand_id
1 'polypeptide(L)'
;MPMKRYAWLTDIHLNFLSKDELNVFLAMVRSESPDGVLISGDIGESHNLLRYLRELERAWELPIWFVLGNHDFYRSSAAAVRQAVAELCKGSSYLHWLPAEDVVELGFGTGLAGHDGWADGRAGDYHNSEILLNDYWLISELANLSPRERYSQLNAFGDEAA
;
A
#
# COMPACT_ATOMS: atom_id res chain seq x y z
N MET A 1 8.10 -10.53 -28.62
CA MET A 1 6.94 -9.85 -28.01
C MET A 1 7.28 -8.39 -27.81
N PRO A 2 6.34 -7.44 -27.92
CA PRO A 2 6.61 -6.05 -27.58
C PRO A 2 7.08 -5.94 -26.12
N MET A 3 7.98 -5.00 -25.84
CA MET A 3 8.48 -4.72 -24.49
C MET A 3 7.36 -4.07 -23.67
N LYS A 4 6.99 -4.68 -22.53
CA LYS A 4 6.02 -4.09 -21.62
C LYS A 4 6.62 -2.91 -20.87
N ARG A 5 5.83 -1.85 -20.65
CA ARG A 5 6.18 -0.67 -19.87
C ARG A 5 5.24 -0.56 -18.68
N TYR A 6 5.79 -0.34 -17.49
CA TYR A 6 5.02 -0.19 -16.27
C TYR A 6 5.23 1.21 -15.69
N ALA A 7 4.17 1.83 -15.18
CA ALA A 7 4.28 3.02 -14.35
C ALA A 7 4.44 2.58 -12.89
N TRP A 8 5.46 3.09 -12.19
CA TRP A 8 5.67 2.78 -10.78
C TRP A 8 5.49 4.04 -9.94
N LEU A 9 4.58 3.97 -8.99
CA LEU A 9 4.16 5.05 -8.11
C LEU A 9 4.43 4.64 -6.65
N THR A 10 4.83 5.60 -5.81
CA THR A 10 5.08 5.39 -4.38
C THR A 10 4.59 6.60 -3.61
N ASP A 11 4.08 6.39 -2.39
CA ASP A 11 3.72 7.45 -1.44
C ASP A 11 2.79 8.51 -2.06
N ILE A 12 1.78 8.06 -2.81
CA ILE A 12 0.95 8.93 -3.64
C ILE A 12 -0.07 9.74 -2.83
N HIS A 13 -0.39 9.31 -1.61
CA HIS A 13 -1.26 9.96 -0.64
C HIS A 13 -2.42 10.77 -1.26
N LEU A 14 -3.30 10.08 -1.98
CA LEU A 14 -4.38 10.70 -2.75
C LEU A 14 -5.38 11.46 -1.87
N ASN A 15 -5.37 11.22 -0.56
CA ASN A 15 -6.11 11.96 0.46
C ASN A 15 -5.72 13.44 0.59
N PHE A 16 -4.55 13.85 0.08
CA PHE A 16 -4.16 15.26 0.04
C PHE A 16 -4.58 15.98 -1.25
N LEU A 17 -4.98 15.24 -2.29
CA LEU A 17 -5.43 15.84 -3.53
C LEU A 17 -6.89 16.28 -3.44
N SER A 18 -7.19 17.46 -3.96
CA SER A 18 -8.55 17.81 -4.36
C SER A 18 -9.02 16.91 -5.51
N LYS A 19 -10.33 16.94 -5.79
CA LYS A 19 -10.90 16.15 -6.89
C LYS A 19 -10.30 16.50 -8.26
N ASP A 20 -10.02 17.78 -8.51
CA ASP A 20 -9.48 18.22 -9.79
C ASP A 20 -8.00 17.82 -9.93
N GLU A 21 -7.22 17.95 -8.84
CA GLU A 21 -5.84 17.48 -8.81
C GLU A 21 -5.74 15.97 -8.99
N LEU A 22 -6.66 15.20 -8.38
CA LEU A 22 -6.75 13.76 -8.60
C LEU A 22 -7.03 13.45 -10.07
N ASN A 23 -8.00 14.10 -10.70
CA ASN A 23 -8.30 13.88 -12.12
C ASN A 23 -7.09 14.18 -13.02
N VAL A 24 -6.36 15.25 -12.73
CA VAL A 24 -5.12 15.59 -13.45
C VAL A 24 -4.06 14.50 -13.26
N PHE A 25 -3.87 14.02 -12.03
CA PHE A 25 -2.94 12.93 -11.73
C PHE A 25 -3.29 11.65 -12.49
N LEU A 26 -4.56 11.24 -12.48
CA LEU A 26 -5.03 10.04 -13.18
C LEU A 26 -4.80 10.13 -14.69
N ALA A 27 -5.11 11.29 -15.29
CA ALA A 27 -4.90 11.54 -16.71
C ALA A 27 -3.42 11.55 -17.09
N MET A 28 -2.56 12.13 -16.25
CA MET A 28 -1.12 12.15 -16.45
C MET A 28 -0.54 10.73 -16.51
N VAL A 29 -0.84 9.88 -15.52
CA VAL A 29 -0.38 8.47 -15.52
C VAL A 29 -0.90 7.71 -16.75
N ARG A 30 -2.17 7.91 -17.12
CA ARG A 30 -2.75 7.27 -18.31
C ARG A 30 -2.08 7.71 -19.60
N SER A 31 -1.66 8.98 -19.70
CA SER A 31 -1.05 9.53 -20.90
C SER A 31 0.31 8.90 -21.25
N GLU A 32 1.02 8.37 -20.26
CA GLU A 32 2.26 7.60 -20.46
C GLU A 32 2.05 6.26 -21.19
N SER A 33 0.78 5.85 -21.33
CA SER A 33 0.35 4.60 -21.96
C SER A 33 1.08 3.36 -21.40
N PRO A 34 1.07 3.15 -20.07
CA PRO A 34 1.66 1.95 -19.49
C PRO A 34 0.81 0.71 -19.81
N ASP A 35 1.44 -0.46 -19.80
CA ASP A 35 0.77 -1.77 -19.87
C ASP A 35 0.22 -2.21 -18.49
N GLY A 36 0.64 -1.53 -17.43
CA GLY A 36 0.12 -1.71 -16.07
C GLY A 36 0.79 -0.77 -15.06
N VAL A 37 0.24 -0.71 -13.86
CA VAL A 37 0.69 0.20 -12.80
C VAL A 37 1.14 -0.58 -11.56
N LEU A 38 2.25 -0.17 -10.97
CA LEU A 38 2.78 -0.66 -9.70
C LEU A 38 2.64 0.44 -8.65
N ILE A 39 2.12 0.12 -7.47
CA ILE A 39 1.99 1.08 -6.36
C ILE A 39 2.60 0.49 -5.08
N SER A 40 3.63 1.16 -4.54
CA SER A 40 4.39 0.68 -3.37
C SER A 40 3.91 1.26 -2.03
N GLY A 41 2.59 1.35 -1.84
CA GLY A 41 1.98 1.77 -0.58
C GLY A 41 1.64 3.26 -0.48
N ASP A 42 1.08 3.62 0.68
CA ASP A 42 0.67 4.96 1.07
C ASP A 42 -0.23 5.63 0.03
N ILE A 43 -1.31 4.92 -0.32
CA ILE A 43 -2.32 5.32 -1.31
C ILE A 43 -3.27 6.37 -0.72
N GLY A 44 -3.68 6.18 0.52
CA GLY A 44 -4.60 7.04 1.24
C GLY A 44 -4.64 6.74 2.73
N GLU A 45 -5.84 6.74 3.32
CA GLU A 45 -6.09 6.24 4.67
C GLU A 45 -7.23 5.21 4.66
N SER A 46 -7.34 4.38 5.70
CA SER A 46 -8.30 3.27 5.75
C SER A 46 -9.74 3.63 5.34
N HIS A 47 -10.22 4.81 5.72
CA HIS A 47 -11.58 5.29 5.48
C HIS A 47 -11.84 5.71 4.01
N ASN A 48 -10.80 5.95 3.21
CA ASN A 48 -10.90 6.39 1.82
C ASN A 48 -10.12 5.52 0.82
N LEU A 49 -9.28 4.60 1.30
CA LEU A 49 -8.46 3.68 0.51
C LEU A 49 -9.27 2.94 -0.57
N LEU A 50 -10.34 2.26 -0.17
CA LEU A 50 -11.18 1.48 -1.09
C LEU A 50 -11.90 2.36 -2.12
N ARG A 51 -12.16 3.63 -1.80
CA ARG A 51 -12.70 4.59 -2.77
C ARG A 51 -11.63 4.89 -3.82
N TYR A 52 -10.41 5.22 -3.38
CA TYR A 52 -9.31 5.53 -4.28
C TYR A 52 -8.95 4.35 -5.18
N LEU A 53 -8.82 3.14 -4.65
CA LEU A 53 -8.56 1.95 -5.48
C LEU A 53 -9.58 1.77 -6.61
N ARG A 54 -10.87 2.00 -6.33
CA ARG A 54 -11.93 1.96 -7.36
C ARG A 54 -11.86 3.13 -8.34
N GLU A 55 -11.35 4.28 -7.94
CA GLU A 55 -11.15 5.44 -8.83
C GLU A 55 -9.94 5.20 -9.75
N LEU A 56 -8.85 4.64 -9.23
CA LEU A 56 -7.69 4.19 -10.01
C LEU A 56 -8.09 3.15 -11.05
N GLU A 57 -8.79 2.10 -10.62
CA GLU A 57 -9.31 1.02 -11.48
C GLU A 57 -10.14 1.58 -12.64
N ARG A 58 -11.12 2.44 -12.33
CA ARG A 58 -12.02 3.04 -13.34
C ARG A 58 -11.31 3.98 -14.29
N ALA A 59 -10.27 4.68 -13.84
CA ALA A 59 -9.58 5.66 -14.67
C ALA A 59 -8.57 5.02 -15.62
N TRP A 60 -7.92 3.93 -15.18
CA TRP A 60 -6.84 3.32 -15.95
C TRP A 60 -7.27 2.10 -16.75
N GLU A 61 -8.22 1.30 -16.26
CA GLU A 61 -8.70 0.07 -16.94
C GLU A 61 -7.52 -0.82 -17.39
N LEU A 62 -6.53 -0.97 -16.50
CA LEU A 62 -5.31 -1.74 -16.67
C LEU A 62 -5.01 -2.49 -15.38
N PRO A 63 -4.20 -3.55 -15.40
CA PRO A 63 -3.71 -4.18 -14.18
C PRO A 63 -2.95 -3.19 -13.29
N ILE A 64 -3.31 -3.19 -12.01
CA ILE A 64 -2.74 -2.39 -10.93
C ILE A 64 -2.28 -3.36 -9.85
N TRP A 65 -0.98 -3.52 -9.70
CA TRP A 65 -0.37 -4.30 -8.63
C TRP A 65 0.07 -3.38 -7.51
N PHE A 66 -0.32 -3.70 -6.28
CA PHE A 66 -0.02 -2.82 -5.16
C PHE A 66 0.24 -3.56 -3.86
N VAL A 67 0.99 -2.91 -2.99
CA VAL A 67 1.10 -3.21 -1.56
C VAL A 67 0.54 -2.04 -0.77
N LEU A 68 0.25 -2.25 0.51
CA LEU A 68 -0.19 -1.20 1.42
C LEU A 68 1.00 -0.65 2.21
N GLY A 69 0.95 0.66 2.48
CA GLY A 69 1.86 1.32 3.40
C GLY A 69 1.18 1.62 4.75
N ASN A 70 1.92 2.16 5.71
CA ASN A 70 1.40 2.41 7.06
C ASN A 70 0.23 3.41 7.06
N HIS A 71 0.22 4.41 6.17
CA HIS A 71 -0.88 5.38 6.11
C HIS A 71 -2.20 4.74 5.70
N ASP A 72 -2.15 3.71 4.85
CA ASP A 72 -3.35 2.98 4.42
C ASP A 72 -4.09 2.31 5.59
N PHE A 73 -3.38 2.07 6.71
CA PHE A 73 -3.93 1.49 7.94
C PHE A 73 -4.43 2.52 8.96
N TYR A 74 -4.17 3.81 8.76
CA TYR A 74 -4.53 4.84 9.74
C TYR A 74 -6.02 4.83 10.07
N ARG A 75 -6.33 4.92 11.36
CA ARG A 75 -7.65 4.91 12.00
C ARG A 75 -8.38 3.57 11.89
N SER A 76 -7.66 2.49 11.64
CA SER A 76 -8.22 1.13 11.60
C SER A 76 -7.24 0.11 12.17
N SER A 77 -7.57 -1.17 12.04
CA SER A 77 -6.66 -2.28 12.33
C SER A 77 -6.10 -2.86 11.04
N ALA A 78 -4.88 -3.39 11.08
CA ALA A 78 -4.23 -4.05 9.95
C ALA A 78 -5.12 -5.18 9.42
N ALA A 79 -5.68 -6.00 10.32
CA ALA A 79 -6.58 -7.10 9.94
C ALA A 79 -7.83 -6.62 9.18
N ALA A 80 -8.48 -5.55 9.65
CA ALA A 80 -9.70 -5.04 9.03
C ALA A 80 -9.44 -4.46 7.63
N VAL A 81 -8.35 -3.70 7.47
CA VAL A 81 -7.97 -3.11 6.18
C VAL A 81 -7.57 -4.20 5.18
N ARG A 82 -6.70 -5.14 5.58
CA ARG A 82 -6.29 -6.27 4.74
C ARG A 82 -7.50 -7.09 4.27
N GLN A 83 -8.45 -7.38 5.17
CA GLN A 83 -9.68 -8.08 4.82
C GLN A 83 -10.50 -7.30 3.79
N ALA A 84 -10.68 -6.00 3.99
CA ALA A 84 -11.47 -5.15 3.10
C ALA A 84 -10.83 -5.00 1.70
N VAL A 85 -9.50 -4.88 1.64
CA VAL A 85 -8.73 -4.83 0.40
C VAL A 85 -8.78 -6.16 -0.34
N ALA A 86 -8.58 -7.29 0.37
CA ALA A 86 -8.70 -8.61 -0.23
C ALA A 86 -10.09 -8.85 -0.84
N GLU A 87 -11.15 -8.44 -0.12
CA GLU A 87 -12.52 -8.58 -0.62
C GLU A 87 -12.79 -7.69 -1.84
N LEU A 88 -12.24 -6.48 -1.88
CA LEU A 88 -12.32 -5.62 -3.06
C LEU A 88 -11.63 -6.27 -4.27
N CYS A 89 -10.42 -6.82 -4.10
CA CYS A 89 -9.63 -7.40 -5.19
C CYS A 89 -10.29 -8.64 -5.79
N LYS A 90 -10.96 -9.50 -4.99
CA LYS A 90 -11.72 -10.65 -5.50
C LYS A 90 -12.78 -10.28 -6.55
N GLY A 91 -13.33 -9.07 -6.47
CA GLY A 91 -14.35 -8.56 -7.37
C GLY A 91 -13.82 -7.82 -8.60
N SER A 92 -12.49 -7.70 -8.74
CA SER A 92 -11.85 -6.89 -9.78
C SER A 92 -10.97 -7.76 -10.69
N SER A 93 -10.94 -7.42 -11.99
CA SER A 93 -9.98 -7.98 -12.94
C SER A 93 -8.72 -7.10 -13.10
N TYR A 94 -8.65 -5.98 -12.38
CA TYR A 94 -7.60 -4.98 -12.53
C TYR A 94 -6.82 -4.76 -11.22
N LEU A 95 -7.44 -4.92 -10.06
CA LEU A 95 -6.80 -4.68 -8.77
C LEU A 95 -6.17 -5.97 -8.23
N HIS A 96 -4.85 -5.93 -8.03
CA HIS A 96 -4.05 -7.04 -7.53
C HIS A 96 -3.26 -6.61 -6.29
N TRP A 97 -3.77 -6.97 -5.10
CA TRP A 97 -3.04 -6.77 -3.86
C TRP A 97 -1.99 -7.87 -3.70
N LEU A 98 -0.73 -7.52 -3.92
CA LEU A 98 0.39 -8.45 -4.08
C LEU A 98 0.61 -9.44 -2.93
N PRO A 99 0.39 -9.11 -1.64
CA PRO A 99 0.52 -10.08 -0.55
C PRO A 99 -0.47 -11.25 -0.63
N ALA A 100 -1.55 -11.11 -1.40
CA ALA A 100 -2.54 -12.16 -1.63
C ALA A 100 -2.33 -12.92 -2.95
N GLU A 101 -1.30 -12.56 -3.72
CA GLU A 101 -1.00 -13.15 -5.03
C GLU A 101 0.29 -13.98 -4.94
N ASP A 102 0.39 -15.00 -5.79
CA ASP A 102 1.69 -15.63 -6.08
C ASP A 102 2.57 -14.66 -6.90
N VAL A 103 3.82 -15.07 -7.16
CA VAL A 103 4.72 -14.29 -8.03
C VAL A 103 4.06 -14.04 -9.40
N VAL A 104 3.86 -12.77 -9.75
CA VAL A 104 3.26 -12.34 -11.02
C VAL A 104 4.34 -12.23 -12.09
N GLU A 105 4.19 -12.92 -13.21
CA GLU A 105 5.12 -12.79 -14.34
C GLU A 105 4.94 -11.45 -15.07
N LEU A 106 5.94 -10.58 -15.01
CA LEU A 106 5.95 -9.33 -15.79
C LEU A 106 6.55 -9.54 -17.19
N GLY A 107 7.46 -10.50 -17.32
CA GLY A 107 8.08 -10.89 -18.58
C GLY A 107 9.08 -12.03 -18.40
N PHE A 108 9.74 -12.43 -19.49
CA PHE A 108 10.67 -13.56 -19.47
C PHE A 108 11.77 -13.37 -18.41
N GLY A 109 11.76 -14.23 -17.39
CA GLY A 109 12.73 -14.20 -16.29
C GLY A 109 12.48 -13.12 -15.24
N THR A 110 11.36 -12.39 -15.30
CA THR A 110 11.03 -11.31 -14.37
C THR A 110 9.69 -11.59 -13.68
N GLY A 111 9.75 -11.84 -12.38
CA GLY A 111 8.59 -11.95 -11.51
C GLY A 111 8.43 -10.71 -10.62
N LEU A 112 7.18 -10.42 -10.24
CA LEU A 112 6.80 -9.41 -9.28
C LEU A 112 6.20 -10.10 -8.05
N ALA A 113 6.70 -9.72 -6.89
CA ALA A 113 6.13 -10.08 -5.60
C ALA A 113 6.11 -8.82 -4.73
N GLY A 114 5.26 -8.80 -3.71
CA GLY A 114 5.16 -7.66 -2.80
C GLY A 114 4.60 -8.08 -1.45
N HIS A 115 5.05 -7.38 -0.42
CA HIS A 115 4.54 -7.49 0.94
C HIS A 115 4.22 -6.08 1.45
N ASP A 116 3.19 -5.92 2.28
CA ASP A 116 2.91 -4.63 2.94
C ASP A 116 4.12 -4.18 3.76
N GLY A 117 4.46 -2.89 3.70
CA GLY A 117 5.66 -2.35 4.34
C GLY A 117 5.45 -1.98 5.81
N TRP A 118 6.38 -2.39 6.69
CA TRP A 118 6.40 -2.02 8.11
C TRP A 118 7.80 -1.68 8.59
N ALA A 119 7.92 -0.63 9.40
CA ALA A 119 9.09 -0.45 10.25
C ALA A 119 9.03 -1.46 11.40
N ASP A 120 10.13 -2.17 11.66
CA ASP A 120 10.21 -3.17 12.72
C ASP A 120 10.91 -2.65 14.00
N GLY A 121 11.47 -1.45 13.95
CA GLY A 121 12.22 -0.82 15.05
C GLY A 121 13.61 -1.40 15.31
N ARG A 122 14.09 -2.38 14.51
CA ARG A 122 15.41 -3.01 14.70
C ARG A 122 16.54 -2.20 14.06
N ALA A 123 16.22 -1.39 13.06
CA ALA A 123 17.15 -0.44 12.46
C ALA A 123 17.17 0.88 13.25
N GLY A 124 18.08 1.01 14.24
CA GLY A 124 18.29 2.22 15.02
C GLY A 124 18.24 2.00 16.54
N ASP A 125 18.17 3.09 17.30
CA ASP A 125 18.06 3.05 18.77
C ASP A 125 16.62 3.35 19.21
N TYR A 126 15.72 2.38 19.00
CA TYR A 126 14.30 2.52 19.34
C TYR A 126 14.09 2.89 20.81
N HIS A 127 14.89 2.32 21.72
CA HIS A 127 14.70 2.49 23.16
C HIS A 127 15.07 3.88 23.66
N ASN A 128 16.02 4.56 23.01
CA ASN A 128 16.44 5.92 23.38
C ASN A 128 15.93 7.00 22.42
N SER A 129 15.20 6.63 21.36
CA SER A 129 14.62 7.60 20.42
C SER A 129 13.45 8.37 21.05
N GLU A 130 13.47 9.69 20.88
CA GLU A 130 12.36 10.57 21.26
C GLU A 130 11.33 10.75 20.13
N ILE A 131 11.55 10.13 18.96
CA ILE A 131 10.65 10.24 17.81
C ILE A 131 9.41 9.38 18.06
N LEU A 132 8.24 10.02 18.03
CA LEU A 132 6.94 9.37 18.06
C LEU A 132 6.30 9.46 16.67
N LEU A 133 5.96 8.30 16.11
CA LEU A 133 5.29 8.21 14.81
C LEU A 133 3.77 8.27 14.98
N ASN A 134 3.07 8.76 13.96
CA ASN A 134 1.61 8.77 13.93
C ASN A 134 1.02 7.36 13.98
N ASP A 135 1.73 6.38 13.42
CA ASP A 135 1.45 4.93 13.48
C ASP A 135 1.10 4.49 14.91
N TYR A 136 1.81 5.03 15.90
CA TYR A 136 1.70 4.66 17.31
C TYR A 136 0.40 5.13 17.97
N TRP A 137 -0.39 5.90 17.25
CA TRP A 137 -1.66 6.48 17.69
C TRP A 137 -2.81 6.10 16.76
N LEU A 138 -2.52 5.99 15.46
CA LEU A 138 -3.53 5.83 14.43
C LEU A 138 -3.73 4.37 13.99
N ILE A 139 -2.81 3.46 14.29
CA ILE A 139 -2.95 2.04 13.95
C ILE A 139 -3.33 1.27 15.20
N SER A 140 -4.44 0.54 15.14
CA SER A 140 -5.06 -0.09 16.33
C SER A 140 -4.10 -1.03 17.06
N GLU A 141 -3.28 -1.78 16.31
CA GLU A 141 -2.29 -2.70 16.86
C GLU A 141 -1.12 -2.00 17.56
N LEU A 142 -0.83 -0.74 17.25
CA LEU A 142 0.30 0.02 17.82
C LEU A 142 -0.15 1.06 18.88
N ALA A 143 -1.42 1.42 18.86
CA ALA A 143 -2.04 2.36 19.76
C ALA A 143 -2.20 1.80 21.18
N ASN A 144 -2.12 2.69 22.17
CA ASN A 144 -2.30 2.36 23.60
C ASN A 144 -1.33 1.31 24.18
N LEU A 145 -0.22 1.03 23.49
CA LEU A 145 0.84 0.16 23.99
C LEU A 145 1.94 0.95 24.71
N SER A 146 2.57 0.34 25.71
CA SER A 146 3.83 0.85 26.26
C SER A 146 4.95 0.79 25.19
N PRO A 147 6.04 1.57 25.34
CA PRO A 147 7.16 1.52 24.39
C PRO A 147 7.71 0.10 24.15
N ARG A 148 7.77 -0.73 25.20
CA ARG A 148 8.25 -2.12 25.12
C ARG A 148 7.27 -3.02 24.37
N GLU A 149 5.98 -2.94 24.68
CA GLU A 149 4.96 -3.72 23.98
C GLU A 149 4.89 -3.34 22.50
N ARG A 150 4.95 -2.03 22.21
CA ARG A 150 4.97 -1.53 20.84
C ARG A 150 6.20 -2.02 20.08
N TYR A 151 7.38 -2.04 20.71
CA TYR A 151 8.58 -2.60 20.08
C TYR A 151 8.37 -4.06 19.66
N SER A 152 7.84 -4.88 20.58
CA SER A 152 7.50 -6.28 20.28
C SER A 152 6.48 -6.41 19.15
N GLN A 153 5.49 -5.51 19.10
CA GLN A 153 4.48 -5.52 18.04
C GLN A 153 5.06 -5.11 16.68
N LEU A 154 5.91 -4.09 16.62
CA LEU A 154 6.62 -3.70 15.40
C LEU A 154 7.52 -4.83 14.89
N ASN A 155 8.23 -5.50 15.81
CA ASN A 155 9.02 -6.70 15.50
C ASN A 155 8.15 -7.79 14.88
N ALA A 156 6.97 -8.07 15.45
CA ALA A 156 6.05 -9.07 14.92
C ALA A 156 5.54 -8.72 13.51
N PHE A 157 5.26 -7.45 13.22
CA PHE A 157 4.94 -7.00 11.86
C PHE A 157 6.11 -7.13 10.89
N GLY A 158 7.33 -6.84 11.33
CA GLY A 158 8.53 -7.05 10.54
C GLY A 158 8.78 -8.52 10.21
N ASP A 159 8.54 -9.42 11.18
CA ASP A 159 8.74 -10.86 11.00
C ASP A 159 7.68 -11.50 10.09
N GLU A 160 6.46 -10.93 10.04
CA GLU A 160 5.44 -11.33 9.06
C GLU A 160 5.90 -11.05 7.61
N ALA A 161 6.71 -10.00 7.42
CA ALA A 161 7.15 -9.51 6.12
C ALA A 161 8.46 -10.14 5.59
N ALA A 162 9.13 -10.98 6.38
CA ALA A 162 10.50 -11.47 6.14
C ALA A 162 10.59 -12.88 5.52
#